data_AF-A0AAW6JV56-F1
#
_entry.id   AF-A0AAW6JV56-F1
#
_cell.length_a   1.000
_cell.length_b   1.000
_cell.length_c   1.000
_cell.angle_alpha   90.00
_cell.angle_beta   90.00
_cell.angle_gamma   90.00
#
_symmetry.space_group_name_H-M   'P 1'
#
loop_
_entity.id
_entity.type
_entity.pdbx_description
1 polymer ?
#
loop_
_entity_poly.entity_id
_entity_poly.type
_entity_poly.pdbx_seq_one_letter_code
_entity_poly.pdbx_strand_id
1 'polypeptide(L)'
;GLYTYLSEWAYSVYDNLEHDSLGTTPLQVYTDTLERTGEREHRHIAYNEDFLMATRPSTPKGTALIQPGVGIKVNYLYYWNDAFRNPGVEKTKVPVRYDPFDMGVAYAYLEGRWVKCISQYYSTFVGRTEREVLLAAEEIRQKDKRNSVSTNISAKRLADFIASAQEHETLLLQRLRDLEAKSVLENLTSHLDEVSSLTQVQFIPQSPINKSNGEDVSTVHKTENIQQLDVTKLPVFEEYR
;
A
#
# COMPACT_ATOMS: atom_id res chain seq x y z
N GLY A 1 -6.30 8.53 6.97
CA GLY A 1 -6.74 7.76 5.78
C GLY A 1 -8.06 7.07 6.09
N LEU A 2 -8.76 6.48 5.11
CA LEU A 2 -10.06 5.83 5.37
C LEU A 2 -10.01 4.79 6.50
N TYR A 3 -8.95 3.98 6.56
CA TYR A 3 -8.72 3.00 7.63
C TYR A 3 -8.72 3.62 9.04
N THR A 4 -8.11 4.79 9.21
CA THR A 4 -8.03 5.45 10.52
C THR A 4 -9.41 5.94 10.94
N TYR A 5 -10.16 6.55 10.03
CA TYR A 5 -11.52 7.01 10.32
C TYR A 5 -12.49 5.85 10.60
N LEU A 6 -12.39 4.75 9.85
CA LEU A 6 -13.20 3.56 10.11
C LEU A 6 -12.84 2.91 11.45
N SER A 7 -11.56 2.88 11.81
CA SER A 7 -11.12 2.32 13.10
C SER A 7 -11.61 3.18 14.26
N GLU A 8 -11.48 4.51 14.15
CA GLU A 8 -12.01 5.45 15.13
C GLU A 8 -13.54 5.33 15.25
N TRP A 9 -14.25 5.28 14.12
CA TRP A 9 -15.69 5.08 14.13
C TRP A 9 -16.08 3.76 14.80
N ALA A 10 -15.43 2.65 14.44
CA ALA A 10 -15.80 1.32 14.96
C ALA A 10 -15.50 1.16 16.46
N TYR A 11 -14.29 1.55 16.89
CA TYR A 11 -13.80 1.27 18.25
C TYR A 11 -13.99 2.41 19.25
N SER A 12 -14.24 3.64 18.79
CA SER A 12 -14.43 4.79 19.69
C SER A 12 -15.84 5.36 19.64
N VAL A 13 -16.44 5.45 18.45
CA VAL A 13 -17.77 6.05 18.29
C VAL A 13 -18.86 5.01 18.46
N TYR A 14 -18.92 4.02 17.57
CA TYR A 14 -19.95 2.99 17.55
C TYR A 14 -19.95 2.15 18.84
N ASP A 15 -18.77 1.80 19.34
CA ASP A 15 -18.64 0.98 20.55
C ASP A 15 -19.24 1.65 21.81
N ASN A 16 -19.29 2.99 21.83
CA ASN A 16 -19.79 3.81 22.93
C ASN A 16 -21.19 4.40 22.70
N LEU A 17 -21.75 4.29 21.49
CA LEU A 17 -23.09 4.78 21.20
C LEU A 17 -24.14 3.77 21.67
N GLU A 18 -25.18 4.27 22.34
CA GLU A 18 -26.34 3.45 22.70
C GLU A 18 -27.09 3.05 21.43
N HIS A 19 -27.36 1.74 21.30
CA HIS A 19 -28.12 1.24 20.16
C HIS A 19 -29.63 1.41 20.41
N ASP A 20 -30.34 2.16 19.57
CA ASP A 20 -31.76 2.52 19.74
C ASP A 20 -32.69 1.35 20.10
N SER A 21 -32.45 0.16 19.56
CA SER A 21 -33.29 -1.02 19.81
C SER A 21 -32.93 -1.83 21.07
N LEU A 22 -31.69 -1.71 21.58
CA LEU A 22 -31.18 -2.50 22.70
C LEU A 22 -30.96 -1.66 23.97
N GLY A 23 -30.93 -0.33 23.85
CA GLY A 23 -30.72 0.61 24.95
C GLY A 23 -29.40 0.43 25.70
N THR A 24 -28.43 -0.23 25.07
CA THR A 24 -27.11 -0.57 25.63
C THR A 24 -26.05 -0.35 24.57
N THR A 25 -24.81 -0.07 24.99
CA THR A 25 -23.70 0.10 24.05
C THR A 25 -23.09 -1.25 23.67
N PRO A 26 -22.52 -1.41 22.46
CA PRO A 26 -21.81 -2.64 22.07
C PRO A 26 -20.69 -3.01 23.06
N LEU A 27 -19.96 -2.02 23.58
CA LEU A 27 -18.91 -2.24 24.59
C LEU A 27 -19.47 -2.86 25.88
N GLN A 28 -20.59 -2.32 26.39
CA GLN A 28 -21.22 -2.84 27.62
C GLN A 28 -21.70 -4.29 27.42
N VAL A 29 -22.35 -4.59 26.29
CA VAL A 29 -22.78 -5.96 25.98
C VAL A 29 -21.58 -6.90 25.90
N TYR A 30 -20.47 -6.46 25.30
CA TYR A 30 -19.25 -7.24 25.25
C TYR A 30 -18.67 -7.50 26.64
N THR A 31 -18.52 -6.49 27.48
CA THR A 31 -17.98 -6.63 28.85
C THR A 31 -18.86 -7.52 29.72
N ASP A 32 -20.18 -7.30 29.72
CA ASP A 32 -21.12 -8.07 30.53
C ASP A 32 -21.15 -9.55 30.12
N THR A 33 -21.08 -9.80 28.81
CA THR A 33 -21.03 -11.18 28.31
C THR A 33 -19.70 -11.85 28.63
N LEU A 34 -18.59 -11.11 28.60
CA LEU A 34 -17.27 -11.61 28.97
C LEU A 34 -17.20 -11.93 30.46
N GLU A 35 -17.72 -11.08 31.34
CA GLU A 35 -17.81 -11.33 32.79
C GLU A 35 -18.68 -12.55 33.10
N ARG A 36 -19.82 -12.68 32.42
CA ARG A 36 -20.76 -13.78 32.67
C ARG A 36 -20.29 -15.12 32.13
N THR A 37 -19.62 -15.14 30.98
CA THR A 37 -19.25 -16.40 30.30
C THR A 37 -17.77 -16.75 30.35
N GLY A 38 -16.93 -15.82 30.82
CA GLY A 38 -15.48 -15.96 30.85
C GLY A 38 -14.83 -15.93 29.47
N GLU A 39 -13.50 -15.80 29.46
CA GLU A 39 -12.70 -15.92 28.25
C GLU A 39 -12.69 -17.37 27.73
N ARG A 40 -12.68 -17.51 26.41
CA ARG A 40 -12.62 -18.82 25.75
C ARG A 40 -11.36 -18.92 24.92
N GLU A 41 -10.21 -18.90 25.60
CA GLU A 41 -8.89 -19.00 24.99
C GLU A 41 -8.76 -20.22 24.07
N HIS A 42 -9.42 -21.34 24.40
CA HIS A 42 -9.46 -22.53 23.53
C HIS A 42 -10.17 -22.31 22.18
N ARG A 43 -10.92 -21.22 22.01
CA ARG A 43 -11.52 -20.78 20.73
C ARG A 43 -10.73 -19.65 20.06
N HIS A 44 -9.66 -19.16 20.69
CA HIS A 44 -8.82 -18.13 20.11
C HIS A 44 -8.01 -18.74 18.96
N ILE A 45 -8.20 -18.19 17.76
CA ILE A 45 -7.42 -18.55 16.58
C ILE A 45 -6.35 -17.49 16.41
N ALA A 46 -5.10 -17.85 16.75
CA ALA A 46 -3.98 -16.93 16.61
C ALA A 46 -3.72 -16.61 15.14
N TYR A 47 -3.34 -15.36 14.85
CA TYR A 47 -2.89 -14.94 13.53
C TYR A 47 -1.44 -15.41 13.31
N ASN A 48 -1.27 -16.71 13.06
CA ASN A 48 0.03 -17.36 12.85
C ASN A 48 0.17 -17.89 11.42
N GLU A 49 1.31 -18.52 11.11
CA GLU A 49 1.53 -19.10 9.78
C GLU A 49 0.49 -20.17 9.42
N ASP A 50 0.04 -20.98 10.37
CA ASP A 50 -0.98 -22.01 10.12
C ASP A 50 -2.31 -21.39 9.70
N PHE A 51 -2.73 -20.33 10.39
CA PHE A 51 -3.92 -19.56 10.01
C PHE A 51 -3.77 -18.92 8.63
N LEU A 52 -2.60 -18.34 8.33
CA LEU A 52 -2.31 -17.79 7.02
C LEU A 52 -2.39 -18.86 5.93
N MET A 53 -1.81 -20.04 6.13
CA MET A 53 -1.88 -21.12 5.13
C MET A 53 -3.29 -21.69 4.97
N ALA A 54 -4.08 -21.74 6.04
CA ALA A 54 -5.46 -22.18 6.01
C ALA A 54 -6.36 -21.21 5.22
N THR A 55 -6.13 -19.90 5.37
CA THR A 55 -6.94 -18.83 4.79
C THR A 55 -6.48 -18.36 3.41
N ARG A 56 -5.20 -18.55 3.07
CA ARG A 56 -4.67 -18.18 1.76
C ARG A 56 -5.39 -18.92 0.63
N PRO A 57 -5.70 -18.25 -0.49
CA PRO A 57 -6.31 -18.92 -1.62
C PRO A 57 -5.36 -19.90 -2.27
N SER A 58 -5.97 -20.78 -3.05
CA SER A 58 -5.30 -21.77 -3.89
C SER A 58 -5.72 -21.56 -5.34
N THR A 59 -5.00 -22.20 -6.27
CA THR A 59 -5.47 -22.34 -7.65
C THR A 59 -6.83 -23.05 -7.70
N PRO A 60 -7.61 -22.89 -8.79
CA PRO A 60 -8.91 -23.58 -8.95
C PRO A 60 -8.85 -25.10 -8.80
N LYS A 61 -7.69 -25.72 -9.07
CA LYS A 61 -7.47 -27.17 -8.93
C LYS A 61 -7.02 -27.59 -7.53
N GLY A 62 -6.77 -26.66 -6.62
CA GLY A 62 -6.19 -26.96 -5.30
C GLY A 62 -4.70 -27.33 -5.33
N THR A 63 -4.16 -27.67 -6.50
CA THR A 63 -2.85 -28.30 -6.67
C THR A 63 -2.12 -27.78 -7.91
N ALA A 64 -0.79 -27.88 -7.91
CA ALA A 64 0.06 -27.60 -9.06
C ALA A 64 1.04 -28.75 -9.30
N LEU A 65 1.39 -28.98 -10.57
CA LEU A 65 2.42 -29.94 -10.96
C LEU A 65 3.80 -29.30 -10.79
N ILE A 66 4.72 -30.02 -10.15
CA ILE A 66 6.13 -29.64 -10.08
C ILE A 66 6.80 -30.00 -11.40
N GLN A 67 7.15 -28.98 -12.17
CA GLN A 67 7.86 -29.09 -13.44
C GLN A 67 9.37 -29.10 -13.17
N PRO A 68 10.12 -30.13 -13.61
CA PRO A 68 11.56 -30.20 -13.43
C PRO A 68 12.27 -28.95 -14.00
N GLY A 69 13.15 -28.35 -13.21
CA GLY A 69 13.92 -27.16 -13.60
C GLY A 69 13.14 -25.84 -13.73
N VAL A 70 11.83 -25.84 -13.50
CA VAL A 70 10.97 -24.63 -13.57
C VAL A 70 10.21 -24.39 -12.27
N GLY A 71 9.75 -25.45 -11.61
CA GLY A 71 8.99 -25.40 -10.36
C GLY A 71 7.48 -25.51 -10.58
N ILE A 72 6.67 -24.72 -9.87
CA ILE A 72 5.20 -24.78 -9.94
C ILE A 72 4.62 -23.57 -10.67
N LYS A 73 3.46 -23.76 -11.32
CA LYS A 73 2.74 -22.68 -12.01
C LYS A 73 1.49 -22.25 -11.24
N VAL A 74 1.37 -20.96 -10.92
CA VAL A 74 0.24 -20.33 -10.24
C VAL A 74 -0.06 -18.98 -10.90
N ASN A 75 -1.31 -18.73 -11.30
CA ASN A 75 -1.77 -17.44 -11.85
C ASN A 75 -0.79 -16.82 -12.88
N TYR A 76 -0.48 -17.58 -13.94
CA TYR A 76 0.47 -17.24 -15.03
C TYR A 76 1.97 -17.23 -14.67
N LEU A 77 2.32 -17.23 -13.39
CA LEU A 77 3.69 -17.15 -12.89
C LEU A 77 4.25 -18.54 -12.57
N TYR A 78 5.56 -18.67 -12.71
CA TYR A 78 6.32 -19.85 -12.27
C TYR A 78 7.08 -19.51 -10.99
N TYR A 79 7.06 -20.43 -10.04
CA TYR A 79 7.70 -20.29 -8.74
C TYR A 79 8.66 -21.45 -8.48
N TRP A 80 9.83 -21.12 -7.96
CA TRP A 80 10.90 -22.06 -7.68
C TRP A 80 11.21 -22.14 -6.18
N ASN A 81 11.60 -23.33 -5.74
CA ASN A 81 12.26 -23.59 -4.46
C ASN A 81 13.25 -24.74 -4.64
N ASP A 82 14.36 -24.72 -3.91
CA ASP A 82 15.39 -25.76 -3.98
C ASP A 82 14.91 -27.16 -3.57
N ALA A 83 13.86 -27.25 -2.74
CA ALA A 83 13.21 -28.51 -2.38
C ALA A 83 12.65 -29.26 -3.60
N PHE A 84 12.35 -28.57 -4.71
CA PHE A 84 11.92 -29.21 -5.95
C PHE A 84 13.01 -29.98 -6.68
N ARG A 85 14.29 -29.81 -6.28
CA ARG A 85 15.41 -30.57 -6.86
C ARG A 85 15.43 -32.04 -6.42
N ASN A 86 14.69 -32.40 -5.37
CA ASN A 86 14.60 -33.78 -4.93
C ASN A 86 13.87 -34.63 -5.99
N PRO A 87 14.49 -35.68 -6.57
CA PRO A 87 13.87 -36.52 -7.58
C PRO A 87 12.56 -37.18 -7.12
N GLY A 88 12.39 -37.36 -5.80
CA GLY A 88 11.17 -37.94 -5.22
C GLY A 88 9.93 -37.04 -5.31
N VAL A 89 10.11 -35.72 -5.47
CA VAL A 89 9.00 -34.75 -5.57
C VAL A 89 8.79 -34.23 -6.98
N GLU A 90 9.75 -34.43 -7.89
CA GLU A 90 9.62 -34.02 -9.28
C GLU A 90 8.41 -34.68 -9.96
N LYS A 91 7.70 -33.94 -10.81
CA LYS A 91 6.51 -34.39 -11.56
C LYS A 91 5.34 -34.85 -10.68
N THR A 92 5.35 -34.52 -9.38
CA THR A 92 4.21 -34.75 -8.50
C THR A 92 3.28 -33.54 -8.48
N LYS A 93 2.00 -33.78 -8.15
CA LYS A 93 1.02 -32.71 -7.92
C LYS A 93 0.96 -32.42 -6.42
N VAL A 94 1.19 -31.18 -6.07
CA VAL A 94 1.26 -30.73 -4.67
C VAL A 94 0.20 -29.68 -4.39
N PRO A 95 -0.38 -29.64 -3.19
CA PRO A 95 -1.20 -28.51 -2.75
C PRO A 95 -0.43 -27.20 -2.81
N VAL A 96 -1.09 -26.14 -3.27
CA VAL A 96 -0.46 -24.82 -3.42
C VAL A 96 -1.33 -23.74 -2.83
N ARG A 97 -0.68 -22.77 -2.19
CA ARG A 97 -1.29 -21.55 -1.66
C ARG A 97 -0.49 -20.36 -2.16
N TYR A 98 -1.10 -19.20 -2.30
CA TYR A 98 -0.40 -17.96 -2.67
C TYR A 98 -0.95 -16.79 -1.87
N ASP A 99 -0.22 -15.67 -1.88
CA ASP A 99 -0.65 -14.44 -1.25
C ASP A 99 -1.28 -13.49 -2.29
N PRO A 100 -2.58 -13.16 -2.21
CA PRO A 100 -3.22 -12.25 -3.16
C PRO A 100 -2.67 -10.82 -3.12
N PHE A 101 -1.97 -10.45 -2.06
CA PHE A 101 -1.35 -9.14 -1.92
C PHE A 101 0.15 -9.16 -2.26
N ASP A 102 0.73 -10.33 -2.49
CA ASP A 102 2.11 -10.49 -2.91
C ASP A 102 2.28 -11.67 -3.88
N MET A 103 2.16 -11.36 -5.17
CA MET A 103 2.39 -12.30 -6.27
C MET A 103 3.87 -12.68 -6.46
N GLY A 104 4.79 -12.12 -5.65
CA GLY A 104 6.19 -12.53 -5.62
C GLY A 104 6.39 -13.90 -4.97
N VAL A 105 5.46 -14.33 -4.12
CA VAL A 105 5.60 -15.52 -3.28
C VAL A 105 4.42 -16.47 -3.40
N ALA A 106 4.73 -17.76 -3.51
CA ALA A 106 3.75 -18.84 -3.37
C ALA A 106 4.25 -19.88 -2.37
N TYR A 107 3.38 -20.78 -1.94
CA TYR A 107 3.69 -21.84 -0.98
C TYR A 107 3.25 -23.19 -1.55
N ALA A 108 4.15 -24.16 -1.52
CA ALA A 108 3.88 -25.53 -1.94
C ALA A 108 3.95 -26.46 -0.73
N TYR A 109 3.04 -27.42 -0.63
CA TYR A 109 3.07 -28.41 0.44
C TYR A 109 3.91 -29.62 0.01
N LEU A 110 5.05 -29.82 0.69
CA LEU A 110 6.02 -30.88 0.41
C LEU A 110 6.37 -31.61 1.70
N GLU A 111 6.38 -32.95 1.67
CA GLU A 111 6.90 -33.79 2.76
C GLU A 111 6.38 -33.41 4.16
N GLY A 112 5.10 -33.01 4.25
CA GLY A 112 4.46 -32.64 5.51
C GLY A 112 4.58 -31.16 5.92
N ARG A 113 5.25 -30.32 5.13
CA ARG A 113 5.48 -28.89 5.45
C ARG A 113 5.16 -27.95 4.27
N TRP A 114 4.80 -26.71 4.59
CA TRP A 114 4.69 -25.64 3.61
C TRP A 114 6.06 -25.07 3.28
N VAL A 115 6.37 -24.96 2.00
CA VAL A 115 7.64 -24.48 1.49
C VAL A 115 7.41 -23.21 0.68
N LYS A 116 8.10 -22.13 1.06
CA LYS A 116 8.03 -20.83 0.38
C LYS A 116 8.74 -20.88 -0.97
N CYS A 117 8.04 -20.58 -2.03
CA CYS A 117 8.51 -20.56 -3.41
C CYS A 117 8.57 -19.12 -3.91
N ILE A 118 9.63 -18.79 -4.64
CA ILE A 118 9.89 -17.44 -5.15
C ILE A 118 9.55 -17.40 -6.64
N SER A 119 8.86 -16.36 -7.09
CA SER A 119 8.52 -16.21 -8.50
C SER A 119 9.76 -15.96 -9.37
N GLN A 120 9.72 -16.39 -10.64
CA GLN A 120 10.82 -16.20 -11.59
C GLN A 120 11.23 -14.72 -11.77
N TYR A 121 10.27 -13.80 -11.62
CA TYR A 121 10.46 -12.35 -11.75
C TYR A 121 10.14 -11.64 -10.44
N TYR A 122 10.70 -12.14 -9.33
CA TYR A 122 10.41 -11.68 -7.98
C TYR A 122 10.50 -10.16 -7.80
N SER A 123 11.54 -9.52 -8.33
CA SER A 123 11.74 -8.07 -8.23
C SER A 123 10.58 -7.24 -8.78
N THR A 124 9.85 -7.76 -9.77
CA THR A 124 8.72 -7.06 -10.38
C THR A 124 7.41 -7.38 -9.69
N PHE A 125 7.24 -8.60 -9.18
CA PHE A 125 5.97 -9.09 -8.61
C PHE A 125 5.87 -8.97 -7.09
N VAL A 126 6.97 -8.68 -6.38
CA VAL A 126 6.95 -8.49 -4.93
C VAL A 126 6.01 -7.36 -4.53
N GLY A 127 5.08 -7.64 -3.62
CA GLY A 127 4.08 -6.67 -3.13
C GLY A 127 3.03 -6.27 -4.17
N ARG A 128 3.00 -6.92 -5.34
CA ARG A 128 1.95 -6.72 -6.35
C ARG A 128 0.77 -7.61 -6.03
N THR A 129 -0.43 -7.07 -6.21
CA THR A 129 -1.65 -7.81 -5.92
C THR A 129 -2.04 -8.73 -7.07
N GLU A 130 -2.78 -9.80 -6.78
CA GLU A 130 -3.37 -10.69 -7.78
C GLU A 130 -4.20 -9.90 -8.79
N ARG A 131 -5.02 -8.97 -8.30
CA ARG A 131 -5.91 -8.17 -9.15
C ARG A 131 -5.13 -7.33 -10.15
N GLU A 132 -4.02 -6.74 -9.73
CA GLU A 132 -3.12 -5.97 -10.60
C GLU A 132 -2.52 -6.84 -11.70
N VAL A 133 -2.02 -8.04 -11.36
CA VAL A 133 -1.47 -8.98 -12.35
C VAL A 133 -2.54 -9.46 -13.33
N LEU A 134 -3.77 -9.71 -12.87
CA LEU A 134 -4.90 -10.10 -13.73
C LEU A 134 -5.33 -8.97 -14.67
N LEU A 135 -5.34 -7.72 -14.20
CA LEU A 135 -5.61 -6.55 -15.03
C LEU A 135 -4.54 -6.38 -16.12
N ALA A 136 -3.26 -6.50 -15.75
CA ALA A 136 -2.16 -6.50 -16.71
C ALA A 136 -2.32 -7.60 -17.78
N ALA A 137 -2.69 -8.82 -17.36
CA ALA A 137 -2.96 -9.91 -18.29
C ALA A 137 -4.13 -9.60 -19.24
N GLU A 138 -5.20 -9.00 -18.72
CA GLU A 138 -6.35 -8.61 -19.54
C GLU A 138 -5.99 -7.52 -20.55
N GLU A 139 -5.23 -6.50 -20.15
CA GLU A 139 -4.81 -5.44 -21.05
C GLU A 139 -3.93 -5.98 -22.19
N ILE A 140 -3.02 -6.93 -21.89
CA ILE A 140 -2.23 -7.63 -22.90
C ILE A 140 -3.15 -8.37 -23.88
N ARG A 141 -4.18 -9.08 -23.40
CA ARG A 141 -5.16 -9.77 -24.27
C ARG A 141 -5.90 -8.79 -25.18
N GLN A 142 -6.32 -7.65 -24.66
CA GLN A 142 -7.02 -6.64 -25.44
C GLN A 142 -6.11 -5.98 -26.48
N LYS A 143 -4.81 -5.79 -26.18
CA LYS A 143 -3.81 -5.33 -27.16
C LYS A 143 -3.60 -6.35 -28.27
N ASP A 144 -3.45 -7.62 -27.92
CA ASP A 144 -3.28 -8.71 -28.87
C ASP A 144 -4.48 -8.86 -29.82
N LYS A 145 -5.70 -8.76 -29.26
CA LYS A 145 -6.94 -8.78 -30.05
C LYS A 145 -6.99 -7.63 -31.06
N ARG A 146 -6.60 -6.40 -30.66
CA ARG A 146 -6.54 -5.24 -31.56
C ARG A 146 -5.49 -5.40 -32.66
N ASN A 147 -4.37 -6.02 -32.33
CA ASN A 147 -3.26 -6.22 -33.26
C ASN A 147 -3.38 -7.51 -34.09
N SER A 148 -4.47 -8.28 -33.92
CA SER A 148 -4.68 -9.58 -34.57
C SER A 148 -3.53 -10.57 -34.35
N VAL A 149 -2.88 -10.48 -33.18
CA VAL A 149 -1.81 -11.38 -32.74
C VAL A 149 -2.41 -12.39 -31.75
N SER A 150 -2.14 -13.68 -31.94
CA SER A 150 -2.52 -14.72 -30.99
C SER A 150 -1.26 -15.29 -30.36
N THR A 151 -0.87 -14.76 -29.20
CA THR A 151 0.28 -15.29 -28.43
C THR A 151 -0.14 -15.65 -27.01
N ASN A 152 0.48 -16.69 -26.46
CA ASN A 152 0.26 -17.07 -25.07
C ASN A 152 0.88 -16.03 -24.12
N ILE A 153 0.15 -15.68 -23.07
CA ILE A 153 0.66 -14.78 -22.02
C ILE A 153 1.69 -15.54 -21.19
N SER A 154 2.94 -15.11 -21.28
CA SER A 154 4.06 -15.63 -20.48
C SER A 154 4.30 -14.75 -19.25
N ALA A 155 4.85 -15.35 -18.19
CA ALA A 155 5.30 -14.64 -16.99
C ALA A 155 6.26 -13.49 -17.33
N LYS A 156 7.18 -13.71 -18.29
CA LYS A 156 8.10 -12.68 -18.78
C LYS A 156 7.35 -11.48 -19.34
N ARG A 157 6.37 -11.74 -20.20
CA ARG A 157 5.61 -10.69 -20.88
C ARG A 157 4.79 -9.86 -19.89
N LEU A 158 4.28 -10.49 -18.83
CA LEU A 158 3.62 -9.77 -17.73
C LEU A 158 4.62 -8.91 -16.96
N ALA A 159 5.81 -9.44 -16.65
CA ALA A 159 6.85 -8.69 -15.96
C ALA A 159 7.29 -7.46 -16.77
N ASP A 160 7.58 -7.65 -18.06
CA ASP A 160 7.97 -6.58 -18.98
C ASP A 160 6.87 -5.51 -19.09
N PHE A 161 5.60 -5.94 -19.17
CA PHE A 161 4.46 -5.03 -19.24
C PHE A 161 4.32 -4.18 -17.97
N ILE A 162 4.34 -4.82 -16.80
CA ILE A 162 4.23 -4.13 -15.51
C ILE A 162 5.42 -3.18 -15.30
N ALA A 163 6.65 -3.62 -15.64
CA ALA A 163 7.83 -2.76 -15.56
C ALA A 163 7.68 -1.51 -16.44
N SER A 164 7.24 -1.68 -17.69
CA SER A 164 7.00 -0.53 -18.59
C SER A 164 5.90 0.41 -18.07
N ALA A 165 4.83 -0.13 -17.50
CA ALA A 165 3.75 0.67 -16.93
C ALA A 165 4.23 1.49 -15.73
N GLN A 166 5.07 0.89 -14.88
CA GLN A 166 5.68 1.55 -13.74
C GLN A 166 6.62 2.69 -14.17
N GLU A 167 7.43 2.49 -15.22
CA GLU A 167 8.27 3.55 -15.79
C GLU A 167 7.41 4.74 -16.26
N HIS A 168 6.33 4.47 -16.99
CA HIS A 168 5.39 5.52 -17.42
C HIS A 168 4.74 6.25 -16.24
N GLU A 169 4.32 5.52 -15.19
CA GLU A 169 3.74 6.12 -13.99
C GLU A 169 4.74 7.02 -13.26
N THR A 170 6.00 6.60 -13.12
CA THR A 170 7.03 7.41 -12.46
C THR A 170 7.29 8.73 -13.19
N LEU A 171 7.30 8.71 -14.53
CA LEU A 171 7.43 9.92 -15.35
C LEU A 171 6.23 10.85 -15.15
N LEU A 172 5.01 10.31 -15.14
CA LEU A 172 3.79 11.10 -14.92
C LEU A 172 3.77 11.72 -13.52
N LEU A 173 4.15 10.98 -12.49
CA LEU A 173 4.26 11.49 -11.13
C LEU A 173 5.30 12.60 -11.02
N GLN A 174 6.46 12.44 -11.67
CA GLN A 174 7.47 13.50 -11.71
C GLN A 174 6.92 14.76 -12.37
N ARG A 175 6.22 14.61 -13.51
CA ARG A 175 5.58 15.74 -14.20
C ARG A 175 4.55 16.44 -13.32
N LEU A 176 3.75 15.70 -12.55
CA LEU A 176 2.78 16.29 -11.61
C LEU A 176 3.50 17.12 -10.53
N ARG A 177 4.58 16.59 -9.95
CA ARG A 177 5.41 17.33 -8.98
C ARG A 177 6.01 18.60 -9.57
N ASP A 178 6.50 18.54 -10.80
CA ASP A 178 7.07 19.71 -11.48
C ASP A 178 6.00 20.79 -11.74
N LEU A 179 4.77 20.40 -12.08
CA LEU A 179 3.64 21.33 -12.25
C LEU A 179 3.21 21.97 -10.92
N GLU A 180 3.13 21.18 -9.84
CA GLU A 180 2.86 21.69 -8.49
C GLU A 180 3.94 22.69 -8.05
N ALA A 181 5.22 22.35 -8.25
CA ALA A 181 6.34 23.22 -7.93
C ALA A 181 6.32 24.52 -8.75
N LYS A 182 5.98 24.43 -10.04
CA LYS A 182 5.83 25.60 -10.91
C LYS A 182 4.72 26.53 -10.42
N SER A 183 3.57 25.98 -10.04
CA SER A 183 2.45 26.77 -9.50
C SER A 183 2.83 27.52 -8.23
N VAL A 184 3.58 26.88 -7.32
CA VAL A 184 4.10 27.55 -6.11
C VAL A 184 5.06 28.68 -6.47
N LEU A 185 5.97 28.45 -7.41
CA LEU A 185 6.92 29.47 -7.85
C LEU A 185 6.22 30.67 -8.49
N GLU A 186 5.23 30.44 -9.36
CA GLU A 186 4.42 31.50 -9.98
C GLU A 186 3.70 32.35 -8.90
N ASN A 187 3.09 31.71 -7.89
CA ASN A 187 2.45 32.40 -6.77
C ASN A 187 3.44 33.23 -5.91
N LEU A 188 4.68 32.76 -5.73
CA LEU A 188 5.70 33.52 -5.02
C LEU A 188 6.17 34.73 -5.83
N THR A 189 6.35 34.57 -7.13
CA THR A 189 6.79 35.67 -8.01
C THR A 189 5.73 36.77 -8.15
N SER A 190 4.44 36.42 -8.22
CA SER A 190 3.36 37.41 -8.24
C SER A 190 3.30 38.23 -6.95
N HIS A 191 3.60 37.63 -5.80
CA HIS A 191 3.72 38.35 -4.53
C HIS A 191 4.97 39.24 -4.43
N LEU A 192 6.07 38.91 -5.12
CA LEU A 192 7.27 39.76 -5.15
C LEU A 192 7.11 40.99 -6.05
N ASP A 193 6.28 40.91 -7.09
CA ASP A 193 5.92 42.04 -7.94
C ASP A 193 5.03 43.07 -7.21
N GLU A 194 4.20 42.64 -6.24
CA GLU A 194 3.42 43.55 -5.39
C GLU A 194 4.30 44.28 -4.33
N VAL A 195 5.28 43.60 -3.75
CA VAL A 195 6.16 44.16 -2.69
C VAL A 195 7.19 45.16 -3.24
N SER A 196 7.51 45.10 -4.53
CA SER A 196 8.44 46.05 -5.17
C SER A 196 7.90 47.50 -5.23
N SER A 197 6.64 47.74 -4.86
CA SER A 197 6.02 49.08 -4.82
C SER A 197 6.15 49.81 -3.47
N LEU A 198 6.71 49.20 -2.42
CA LEU A 198 6.81 49.79 -1.09
C LEU A 198 8.22 49.74 -0.50
N THR A 199 9.21 50.37 -1.14
CA THR A 199 10.39 50.85 -0.38
C THR A 199 11.06 52.05 -1.04
N GLN A 200 10.54 53.27 -0.79
CA GLN A 200 11.40 54.45 -0.75
C GLN A 200 12.01 54.53 0.65
N VAL A 201 13.27 54.11 0.77
CA VAL A 201 14.07 54.27 1.99
C VAL A 201 14.38 55.77 2.15
N GLN A 202 13.75 56.44 3.12
CA GLN A 202 14.19 57.75 3.56
C GLN A 202 15.49 57.62 4.36
N PHE A 203 16.54 58.24 3.85
CA PHE A 203 17.86 58.34 4.48
C PHE A 203 17.79 59.33 5.66
N ILE A 204 18.21 58.92 6.86
CA ILE A 204 18.52 59.83 7.98
C ILE A 204 19.94 59.50 8.48
N PRO A 205 20.79 60.49 8.80
CA PRO A 205 22.25 60.35 8.88
C PRO A 205 22.75 59.64 10.15
N GLN A 206 23.87 58.91 10.02
CA GLN A 206 24.64 58.35 11.13
C GLN A 206 25.39 59.45 11.91
N SER A 207 25.52 59.41 13.24
CA SER A 207 26.60 58.75 14.06
C SER A 207 26.50 59.28 15.52
N PRO A 208 27.27 58.82 16.55
CA PRO A 208 28.26 57.74 16.60
C PRO A 208 28.14 56.73 17.78
N ILE A 209 28.62 55.52 17.52
CA ILE A 209 29.44 54.59 18.33
C ILE A 209 29.43 54.76 19.87
N ASN A 210 29.04 53.69 20.58
CA ASN A 210 29.80 53.25 21.76
C ASN A 210 29.77 51.73 21.96
N LYS A 211 30.96 51.16 22.19
CA LYS A 211 31.23 49.73 22.39
C LYS A 211 30.93 49.33 23.84
N SER A 212 30.42 48.12 24.08
CA SER A 212 30.93 47.24 25.16
C SER A 212 30.34 45.82 25.08
N ASN A 213 31.17 44.89 25.53
CA ASN A 213 31.05 43.42 25.51
C ASN A 213 29.99 42.88 26.49
N GLY A 214 29.64 41.60 26.35
CA GLY A 214 29.10 40.81 27.46
C GLY A 214 28.31 39.57 27.03
N GLU A 215 28.61 38.46 27.69
CA GLU A 215 28.20 37.08 27.41
C GLU A 215 26.77 36.72 27.86
N ASP A 216 26.28 35.61 27.28
CA ASP A 216 25.46 34.54 27.86
C ASP A 216 23.95 34.69 28.20
N VAL A 217 23.31 33.51 27.99
CA VAL A 217 22.08 32.94 28.56
C VAL A 217 20.79 32.95 27.72
N SER A 218 20.54 31.75 27.20
CA SER A 218 19.30 31.00 26.94
C SER A 218 17.96 31.54 27.47
N THR A 219 16.96 31.64 26.57
CA THR A 219 15.58 31.22 26.90
C THR A 219 14.79 30.77 25.67
N VAL A 220 14.17 29.60 25.82
CA VAL A 220 13.28 28.91 24.89
C VAL A 220 11.92 29.61 24.83
N HIS A 221 11.40 29.87 23.63
CA HIS A 221 9.96 30.00 23.40
C HIS A 221 9.55 29.25 22.12
N LYS A 222 8.93 28.08 22.33
CA LYS A 222 8.05 27.43 21.36
C LYS A 222 6.81 28.31 21.17
N THR A 223 6.44 28.56 19.92
CA THR A 223 5.07 28.86 19.54
C THR A 223 4.70 27.99 18.35
N GLU A 224 3.95 26.93 18.65
CA GLU A 224 3.27 26.08 17.69
C GLU A 224 2.12 26.89 17.10
N ASN A 225 2.16 27.15 15.79
CA ASN A 225 1.06 27.77 15.05
C ASN A 225 0.39 26.66 14.22
N ILE A 226 -0.49 25.89 14.85
CA ILE A 226 -1.31 24.87 14.19
C ILE A 226 -2.52 25.61 13.60
N GLN A 227 -2.54 25.82 12.30
CA GLN A 227 -3.73 26.29 11.60
C GLN A 227 -4.71 25.11 11.42
N GLN A 228 -5.90 25.26 11.99
CA GLN A 228 -7.04 24.36 11.82
C GLN A 228 -7.45 24.28 10.34
N LEU A 229 -7.50 23.06 9.79
CA LEU A 229 -7.94 22.83 8.41
C LEU A 229 -9.47 22.93 8.31
N ASP A 230 -9.95 23.87 7.49
CA ASP A 230 -11.36 24.09 7.19
C ASP A 230 -11.89 23.03 6.22
N VAL A 231 -12.77 22.17 6.73
CA VAL A 231 -13.31 20.97 6.08
C VAL A 231 -14.28 21.27 4.92
N THR A 232 -14.64 22.54 4.72
CA THR A 232 -15.63 22.96 3.70
C THR A 232 -15.06 23.09 2.28
N LYS A 233 -13.75 22.90 2.08
CA LYS A 233 -13.05 23.09 0.79
C LYS A 233 -12.62 21.80 0.08
N LEU A 234 -13.18 20.64 0.42
CA LEU A 234 -12.87 19.40 -0.30
C LEU A 234 -13.54 19.40 -1.69
N PRO A 235 -12.79 19.24 -2.80
CA PRO A 235 -13.39 19.15 -4.13
C PRO A 235 -14.17 17.84 -4.26
N VAL A 236 -15.45 17.94 -4.57
CA VAL A 236 -16.31 16.81 -4.94
C VAL A 236 -15.88 16.35 -6.34
N PHE A 237 -15.41 15.11 -6.45
CA PHE A 237 -15.13 14.50 -7.76
C PHE A 237 -16.45 14.04 -8.39
N GLU A 238 -16.80 14.62 -9.54
CA GLU A 238 -17.93 14.16 -10.34
C GLU A 238 -17.66 12.79 -10.97
N GLU A 239 -18.68 11.93 -10.97
CA GLU A 239 -18.65 10.61 -11.58
C GLU A 239 -18.56 10.71 -13.11
N TYR A 240 -17.53 10.12 -13.70
CA TYR A 240 -17.45 9.96 -15.14
C TYR A 240 -18.44 8.88 -15.59
N ARG A 241 -19.38 9.29 -16.45
CA ARG A 241 -20.43 8.46 -17.06
C ARG A 241 -19.95 7.76 -18.33
#